data_AF-T1A2B6-F1
#
_entry.id   AF-T1A2B6-F1
#
_cell.length_a   1.000
_cell.length_b   1.000
_cell.length_c   1.000
_cell.angle_alpha   90.00
_cell.angle_beta   90.00
_cell.angle_gamma   90.00
#
_symmetry.space_group_name_H-M   'P 1'
#
loop_
_entity.id
_entity.type
_entity.pdbx_description
1 polymer ?
#
loop_
_entity_poly.entity_id
_entity_poly.type
_entity_poly.pdbx_seq_one_letter_code
_entity_poly.pdbx_strand_id
1 'polypeptide(L)'
;MPSKVVLLGSGALKIGEAGEFDYSGSQCLKALEEEGIYTIVINPNIATLQTDSPKLGRVYFQPLVPEFVEPILDAERPEGILLSFGGQTALNCGIGLSDRGALHRTHTRVLGTPLAGIRATEDRAKFVRA
;
A
#
# COMPACT_ATOMS: atom_id res chain seq x y z
N MET A 1 2.42 5.06 -18.03
CA MET A 1 2.29 5.07 -16.55
C MET A 1 0.99 4.36 -16.19
N PRO A 2 0.88 3.70 -15.02
CA PRO A 2 -0.37 3.02 -14.63
C PRO A 2 -1.50 4.05 -14.51
N SER A 3 -2.70 3.71 -14.98
CA SER A 3 -3.88 4.58 -14.90
C SER A 3 -4.55 4.52 -13.52
N LYS A 4 -4.42 3.39 -12.82
CA LYS A 4 -5.03 3.14 -11.51
C LYS A 4 -4.05 2.44 -10.57
N VAL A 5 -3.86 2.99 -9.37
CA VAL A 5 -2.93 2.47 -8.35
C VAL A 5 -3.63 2.38 -6.98
N VAL A 6 -3.29 1.35 -6.22
CA VAL A 6 -3.64 1.26 -4.78
C VAL A 6 -2.45 1.74 -3.93
N LEU A 7 -2.73 2.61 -2.97
CA LEU A 7 -1.84 2.94 -1.87
C LEU A 7 -2.34 2.23 -0.60
N LEU A 8 -1.50 1.37 -0.02
CA LEU A 8 -1.73 0.89 1.35
C LEU A 8 -1.21 1.95 2.31
N GLY A 9 -2.12 2.56 3.08
CA GLY A 9 -1.84 3.68 3.97
C GLY A 9 -1.11 3.30 5.25
N SER A 10 -1.04 4.24 6.20
CA SER A 10 -0.28 4.10 7.44
C SER A 10 -0.84 3.09 8.45
N GLY A 11 -2.12 2.71 8.34
CA GLY A 11 -2.75 1.87 9.35
C GLY A 11 -3.05 2.62 10.65
N ALA A 12 -3.37 1.89 11.71
CA ALA A 12 -3.59 2.46 13.04
C ALA A 12 -2.27 2.97 13.65
N LEU A 13 -2.33 4.11 14.35
CA LEU A 13 -1.17 4.66 15.07
C LEU A 13 -0.72 3.71 16.17
N LYS A 14 0.57 3.38 16.17
CA LYS A 14 1.22 2.53 17.17
C LYS A 14 2.52 3.18 17.62
N ILE A 15 3.00 2.79 18.81
CA ILE A 15 4.35 3.21 19.24
C ILE A 15 5.36 2.65 18.23
N GLY A 16 6.12 3.53 17.58
CA GLY A 16 7.08 3.18 16.52
C GLY A 16 6.53 3.17 15.09
N GLU A 17 5.24 3.48 14.89
CA GLU A 17 4.60 3.64 13.57
C GLU A 17 3.54 4.74 13.69
N ALA A 18 3.94 6.00 13.47
CA ALA A 18 3.17 7.19 13.81
C ALA A 18 2.93 8.13 12.62
N GLY A 19 3.06 9.44 12.82
CA GLY A 19 2.72 10.47 11.84
C GLY A 19 3.62 10.50 10.59
N GLU A 20 4.78 9.86 10.64
CA GLU A 20 5.72 9.79 9.51
C GLU A 20 5.12 9.08 8.29
N PHE A 21 4.25 8.10 8.52
CA PHE A 21 3.58 7.39 7.43
C PHE A 21 2.43 8.20 6.87
N ASP A 22 1.68 8.94 7.70
CA ASP A 22 0.69 9.90 7.21
C ASP A 22 1.35 10.93 6.26
N TYR A 23 2.46 11.52 6.68
CA TYR A 23 3.23 12.45 5.86
C TYR A 23 3.70 11.82 4.55
N SER A 24 4.41 10.68 4.61
CA SER A 24 4.99 10.06 3.42
C SER A 24 3.94 9.53 2.43
N GLY A 25 2.85 8.93 2.91
CA GLY A 25 1.75 8.55 2.03
C GLY A 25 1.01 9.77 1.46
N SER A 26 0.87 10.87 2.20
CA SER A 26 0.30 12.12 1.65
C SER A 26 1.18 12.72 0.54
N GLN A 27 2.51 12.66 0.67
CA GLN A 27 3.43 13.03 -0.41
C GLN A 27 3.28 12.11 -1.63
N CYS A 28 3.11 10.81 -1.41
CA CYS A 28 2.84 9.86 -2.47
C CYS A 28 1.53 10.18 -3.21
N LEU A 29 0.45 10.49 -2.48
CA LEU A 29 -0.83 10.90 -3.07
C LEU A 29 -0.70 12.17 -3.90
N LYS A 30 0.02 13.16 -3.38
CA LYS A 30 0.29 14.40 -4.13
C LYS A 30 1.00 14.10 -5.46
N ALA A 31 2.04 13.27 -5.45
CA ALA A 31 2.75 12.90 -6.67
C ALA A 31 1.87 12.13 -7.67
N LEU A 32 1.04 11.20 -7.19
CA LEU A 32 0.10 10.47 -8.05
C LEU A 32 -0.97 11.39 -8.66
N GLU A 33 -1.45 12.37 -7.90
CA GLU A 33 -2.41 13.36 -8.37
C GLU A 33 -1.80 14.28 -9.44
N GLU A 34 -0.57 14.75 -9.24
CA GLU A 34 0.17 15.57 -10.21
C GLU A 34 0.37 14.83 -11.55
N GLU A 35 0.50 13.50 -11.51
CA GLU A 35 0.60 12.63 -12.69
C GLU A 35 -0.77 12.19 -13.24
N GLY A 36 -1.88 12.63 -12.64
CA GLY A 36 -3.24 12.30 -13.09
C GLY A 36 -3.63 10.82 -12.92
N ILE A 37 -3.05 10.14 -11.93
CA ILE A 37 -3.27 8.71 -11.68
C ILE A 37 -4.45 8.50 -10.73
N TYR A 38 -5.41 7.64 -11.11
CA TYR A 38 -6.53 7.31 -10.23
C TYR A 38 -6.06 6.49 -9.04
N THR A 39 -6.22 7.04 -7.84
CA THR A 39 -5.63 6.46 -6.64
C THR A 39 -6.69 5.91 -5.69
N ILE A 40 -6.53 4.65 -5.30
CA ILE A 40 -7.33 4.01 -4.26
C ILE A 40 -6.50 3.98 -3.00
N VAL A 41 -6.96 4.64 -1.94
CA VAL A 41 -6.31 4.61 -0.63
C VAL A 41 -7.03 3.60 0.24
N ILE A 42 -6.28 2.69 0.87
CA ILE A 42 -6.83 1.79 1.89
C ILE A 42 -6.15 2.16 3.21
N ASN A 43 -6.90 2.74 4.15
CA ASN A 43 -6.37 3.11 5.46
C ASN A 43 -7.50 3.10 6.50
N PRO A 44 -7.41 2.30 7.59
CA PRO A 44 -8.43 2.30 8.63
C PRO A 44 -8.41 3.55 9.52
N ASN A 45 -7.33 4.34 9.51
CA ASN A 45 -7.19 5.50 10.37
C ASN A 45 -7.87 6.74 9.76
N ILE A 46 -9.03 7.11 10.30
CA ILE A 46 -9.83 8.26 9.87
C ILE A 46 -9.19 9.62 10.16
N ALA A 47 -8.13 9.67 10.98
CA ALA A 47 -7.49 10.90 11.43
C ALA A 47 -6.16 11.15 10.69
N THR A 48 -6.16 11.03 9.37
CA THR A 48 -4.97 11.21 8.51
C THR A 48 -5.28 12.09 7.31
N LEU A 49 -4.27 12.84 6.84
CA LEU A 49 -4.38 13.59 5.58
C LEU A 49 -4.52 12.64 4.38
N GLN A 50 -3.98 11.41 4.47
CA GLN A 50 -4.17 10.39 3.44
C GLN A 50 -5.64 10.03 3.17
N THR A 51 -6.50 10.18 4.18
CA THR A 51 -7.92 9.82 4.10
C THR A 51 -8.83 10.98 3.74
N ASP A 52 -8.29 12.18 3.60
CA ASP A 52 -9.00 13.27 2.91
C ASP A 52 -9.15 12.87 1.45
N SER A 53 -10.39 12.95 0.94
CA SER A 53 -10.72 12.35 -0.36
C SER A 53 -9.81 12.89 -1.48
N PRO A 54 -9.03 12.02 -2.15
CA PRO A 54 -8.14 12.46 -3.23
C PRO A 54 -8.97 13.02 -4.38
N LYS A 55 -8.45 14.04 -5.08
CA LYS A 55 -9.19 14.67 -6.20
C LYS A 55 -9.54 13.68 -7.30
N LEU A 56 -8.66 12.71 -7.53
CA LEU A 56 -8.85 11.62 -8.49
C LEU A 56 -8.65 10.27 -7.80
N GLY A 57 -9.67 9.81 -7.08
CA GLY A 57 -9.56 8.55 -6.37
C GLY A 57 -10.72 8.23 -5.45
N ARG A 58 -10.46 7.30 -4.52
CA ARG A 58 -11.39 6.93 -3.45
C ARG A 58 -10.63 6.38 -2.24
N VAL A 59 -11.28 6.42 -1.08
CA VAL A 59 -10.73 5.93 0.18
C VAL A 59 -11.57 4.75 0.70
N TYR A 60 -10.91 3.67 1.10
CA TYR A 60 -11.50 2.55 1.84
C TYR A 60 -10.99 2.56 3.28
N PHE A 61 -11.92 2.75 4.21
CA PHE A 61 -11.65 2.63 5.64
C PHE A 61 -11.71 1.15 6.06
N GLN A 62 -10.71 0.39 5.61
CA GLN A 62 -10.61 -1.05 5.86
C GLN A 62 -9.28 -1.41 6.52
N PRO A 63 -9.23 -2.45 7.36
CA PRO A 63 -7.98 -2.94 7.94
C PRO A 63 -6.96 -3.33 6.86
N LEU A 64 -5.68 -3.04 7.12
CA LEU A 64 -4.56 -3.41 6.25
C LEU A 64 -4.11 -4.85 6.49
N VAL A 65 -5.02 -5.79 6.26
CA VAL A 65 -4.74 -7.24 6.27
C VAL A 65 -5.32 -7.88 5.00
N PRO A 66 -4.69 -8.95 4.47
CA PRO A 66 -5.03 -9.50 3.17
C PRO A 66 -6.51 -9.82 2.98
N GLU A 67 -7.19 -10.28 4.04
CA GLU A 67 -8.61 -10.65 4.03
C GLU A 67 -9.54 -9.49 3.63
N PHE A 68 -9.17 -8.26 3.99
CA PHE A 68 -9.97 -7.06 3.69
C PHE A 68 -9.47 -6.34 2.43
N VAL A 69 -8.18 -6.44 2.11
CA VAL A 69 -7.59 -5.79 0.94
C VAL A 69 -7.85 -6.57 -0.35
N GLU A 70 -7.82 -7.90 -0.30
CA GLU A 70 -7.99 -8.77 -1.47
C GLU A 70 -9.32 -8.54 -2.22
N PRO A 71 -10.49 -8.46 -1.55
CA PRO A 71 -11.76 -8.13 -2.22
C PRO A 71 -11.74 -6.76 -2.91
N ILE A 72 -11.00 -5.78 -2.37
CA ILE A 72 -10.85 -4.45 -2.99
C ILE A 72 -10.02 -4.58 -4.26
N LEU A 73 -8.93 -5.34 -4.26
CA LEU A 73 -8.14 -5.57 -5.48
C LEU A 73 -8.95 -6.30 -6.56
N ASP A 74 -9.76 -7.29 -6.18
CA ASP A 74 -10.62 -8.02 -7.10
C ASP A 74 -11.69 -7.13 -7.74
N ALA A 75 -12.27 -6.19 -6.97
CA ALA A 75 -13.27 -5.24 -7.44
C ALA A 75 -12.67 -4.10 -8.27
N GLU A 76 -11.54 -3.54 -7.84
CA GLU A 76 -10.97 -2.34 -8.44
C GLU A 76 -10.02 -2.61 -9.61
N ARG A 77 -9.42 -3.81 -9.66
CA ARG A 77 -8.45 -4.23 -10.68
C ARG A 77 -7.36 -3.18 -10.95
N PRO A 78 -6.60 -2.74 -9.92
CA PRO A 78 -5.55 -1.75 -10.11
C PRO A 78 -4.36 -2.34 -10.90
N GLU A 79 -3.68 -1.52 -11.68
CA GLU A 79 -2.48 -1.94 -12.41
C GLU A 79 -1.24 -2.02 -11.50
N GLY A 80 -1.30 -1.31 -10.37
CA GLY A 80 -0.20 -1.18 -9.43
C GLY A 80 -0.65 -1.07 -7.97
N ILE A 81 0.24 -1.49 -7.08
CA ILE A 81 0.10 -1.32 -5.62
C ILE A 81 1.40 -0.79 -5.04
N LEU A 82 1.29 0.20 -4.15
CA LEU A 82 2.40 0.83 -3.44
C LEU A 82 2.39 0.40 -1.98
N LEU A 83 3.51 -0.16 -1.53
CA LEU A 83 3.66 -0.75 -0.19
C LEU A 83 4.60 0.05 0.72
N SER A 84 5.46 0.90 0.15
CA SER A 84 6.59 1.51 0.86
C SER A 84 6.25 2.75 1.70
N PHE A 85 5.00 3.22 1.66
CA PHE A 85 4.58 4.48 2.32
C PHE A 85 3.64 4.26 3.51
N GLY A 86 3.34 3.00 3.84
CA GLY A 86 2.39 2.61 4.89
C GLY A 86 3.02 1.83 6.05
N GLY A 87 4.34 1.95 6.23
CA GLY A 87 5.08 1.29 7.30
C GLY A 87 5.10 -0.23 7.21
N GLN A 88 5.39 -0.87 8.33
CA GLN A 88 5.47 -2.33 8.42
C GLN A 88 4.12 -2.99 8.14
N THR A 89 3.03 -2.32 8.53
CA THR A 89 1.68 -2.84 8.32
C THR A 89 1.39 -3.05 6.83
N ALA A 90 1.70 -2.05 5.99
CA ALA A 90 1.54 -2.15 4.55
C ALA A 90 2.45 -3.21 3.90
N LEU A 91 3.72 -3.29 4.32
CA LEU A 91 4.66 -4.29 3.82
C LEU A 91 4.18 -5.72 4.11
N ASN A 92 3.79 -5.99 5.35
CA ASN A 92 3.28 -7.29 5.76
C ASN A 92 1.99 -7.66 5.00
N CYS A 93 1.09 -6.70 4.82
CA CYS A 93 -0.13 -6.89 4.05
C CYS A 93 0.20 -7.25 2.59
N GLY A 94 1.09 -6.50 1.93
CA GLY A 94 1.51 -6.77 0.55
C GLY A 94 2.19 -8.13 0.37
N ILE A 95 3.03 -8.54 1.33
CA ILE A 95 3.61 -9.88 1.37
C ILE A 95 2.51 -10.95 1.48
N GLY A 96 1.55 -10.77 2.39
CA GLY A 96 0.43 -11.71 2.56
C GLY A 96 -0.48 -11.81 1.33
N LEU A 97 -0.75 -10.69 0.65
CA LEU A 97 -1.49 -10.68 -0.62
C LEU A 97 -0.74 -11.44 -1.72
N SER A 98 0.58 -11.32 -1.76
CA SER A 98 1.41 -12.10 -2.67
C SER A 98 1.40 -13.58 -2.35
N ASP A 99 1.52 -13.96 -1.07
CA ASP A 99 1.54 -15.35 -0.62
C ASP A 99 0.20 -16.06 -0.88
N ARG A 100 -0.90 -15.30 -0.83
CA ARG A 100 -2.25 -15.74 -1.23
C ARG A 100 -2.47 -15.78 -2.75
N GLY A 101 -1.52 -15.31 -3.56
CA GLY A 101 -1.65 -15.22 -5.01
C GLY A 101 -2.62 -14.14 -5.51
N ALA A 102 -3.10 -13.26 -4.63
CA ALA A 102 -4.06 -12.20 -4.96
C ALA A 102 -3.50 -11.21 -5.98
N LEU A 103 -2.24 -10.80 -5.82
CA LEU A 103 -1.56 -9.88 -6.75
C LEU A 103 -1.44 -10.48 -8.16
N HIS A 104 -1.13 -11.77 -8.24
CA HIS A 104 -1.05 -12.48 -9.52
C HIS A 104 -2.44 -12.58 -10.19
N ARG A 105 -3.46 -13.00 -9.44
CA ARG A 105 -4.84 -13.17 -9.94
C ARG A 105 -5.47 -11.86 -10.42
N THR A 106 -5.11 -10.75 -9.78
CA THR A 106 -5.61 -9.42 -10.14
C THR A 106 -4.75 -8.71 -11.18
N HIS A 107 -3.61 -9.29 -11.57
CA HIS A 107 -2.58 -8.65 -12.39
C HIS A 107 -2.06 -7.32 -11.82
N THR A 108 -2.11 -7.19 -10.49
CA THR A 108 -1.65 -6.01 -9.76
C THR A 108 -0.14 -6.10 -9.53
N ARG A 109 0.63 -5.14 -10.04
CA ARG A 109 2.09 -5.12 -9.89
C ARG A 109 2.51 -4.33 -8.64
N VAL A 110 3.48 -4.83 -7.90
CA VAL A 110 4.12 -4.01 -6.86
C VAL A 110 4.98 -2.94 -7.54
N LEU A 111 4.69 -1.68 -7.22
CA LEU A 111 5.43 -0.52 -7.71
C LEU A 111 6.47 -0.09 -6.67
N GLY A 112 7.66 0.32 -7.13
CA GLY A 112 8.80 0.61 -6.25
C GLY A 112 9.67 -0.62 -6.03
N THR A 113 10.08 -0.88 -4.79
CA THR A 113 10.93 -2.02 -4.44
C THR A 113 10.20 -3.34 -4.68
N PRO A 114 10.76 -4.27 -5.48
CA PRO A 114 10.14 -5.57 -5.71
C PRO A 114 9.96 -6.37 -4.40
N LEU A 115 8.93 -7.21 -4.34
CA LEU A 115 8.65 -8.07 -3.17
C LEU A 115 9.84 -8.96 -2.78
N ALA A 116 10.63 -9.42 -3.76
CA ALA A 116 11.84 -10.18 -3.48
C ALA A 116 12.86 -9.35 -2.66
N GLY A 117 13.02 -8.07 -3.01
CA GLY A 117 13.89 -7.14 -2.27
C GLY A 117 13.37 -6.89 -0.85
N ILE A 118 12.06 -6.63 -0.72
CA ILE A 118 11.42 -6.45 0.61
C ILE A 118 11.65 -7.70 1.48
N ARG A 119 11.40 -8.90 0.96
CA ARG A 119 11.60 -10.15 1.73
C ARG A 119 13.06 -10.39 2.10
N ALA A 120 13.99 -9.98 1.26
CA ALA A 120 15.42 -10.14 1.53
C ALA A 120 15.88 -9.25 2.67
N THR A 121 15.31 -8.05 2.83
CA THR A 121 15.68 -7.10 3.89
C THR A 121 14.94 -7.32 5.20
N GLU A 122 13.72 -7.86 5.17
CA GLU A 122 12.90 -8.11 6.36
C GLU A 122 13.36 -9.34 7.17
N ASP A 123 13.98 -10.33 6.52
CA ASP A 123 14.54 -11.50 7.18
C ASP A 123 15.99 -11.23 7.59
N ARG A 124 16.22 -10.98 8.89
CA ARG A 124 17.55 -10.67 9.44
C ARG A 124 18.62 -11.71 9.07
N ALA A 125 18.27 -12.99 9.04
CA ALA A 125 19.23 -14.05 8.74
C ALA A 125 19.57 -14.08 7.25
N LYS A 126 18.59 -13.82 6.37
CA LYS A 126 18.84 -13.65 4.93
C LYS A 126 19.63 -12.37 4.65
N PHE A 127 19.30 -11.27 5.32
CA PHE A 127 19.94 -9.97 5.12
C PHE A 127 21.44 -10.00 5.39
N VAL A 128 21.88 -10.66 6.47
CA VAL A 128 23.31 -10.80 6.80
C VAL A 128 24.08 -11.66 5.80
N ARG A 129 23.39 -12.53 5.04
CA ARG A 129 24.00 -13.44 4.07
C ARG A 129 23.94 -12.93 2.62
N ALA A 130 23.23 -11.83 2.38
CA ALA A 130 23.06 -11.20 1.07
C ALA A 130 24.24 -10.28 0.76
#